data_AF-A0A1Y3MWP5-F1
#
_entry.id   AF-A0A1Y3MWP5-F1
#
_cell.length_a   1.000
_cell.length_b   1.000
_cell.length_c   1.000
_cell.angle_alpha   90.00
_cell.angle_beta   90.00
_cell.angle_gamma   90.00
#
_symmetry.space_group_name_H-M   'P 1'
#
loop_
_entity.id
_entity.type
_entity.pdbx_description
1 polymer ?
#
loop_
_entity_poly.entity_id
_entity_poly.type
_entity_poly.pdbx_seq_one_letter_code
_entity_poly.pdbx_strand_id
1 'polypeptide(L)'
;MVYKTFKLFYIIFVINILFITVKTKDINSEADILNLINIKGQSNLELNINSIIDINNDCKIDNTFDKLSIVGNNKESSILKFTNNENTLYFTEKVKEIKIKNLSIIGNLYFDNNVNIVLESVSISGNIDSNFDNKNENVKLINVIYEASSFQKNNCINLGGNTEIKNSKFYGSSLCQERLFNFNGLNKYNFKAENSYFSGEYHCPCLNIDKGNNIYIDSCSFENAYSSVNNTGGAGIKILNSKTNIRYSNFTDIVSVNKGGALYLDNINSFLADHLEVNNVTSFELVDIINNILHFLKFYIIY
;
A
#
# COMPACT_ATOMS: atom_id res chain seq x y z
N MET A 1 41.21 -24.41 25.05
CA MET A 1 41.47 -23.14 24.33
C MET A 1 40.23 -22.62 23.60
N VAL A 2 39.44 -23.49 22.96
CA VAL A 2 38.20 -23.17 22.20
C VAL A 2 37.10 -22.45 23.00
N TYR A 3 36.94 -22.76 24.30
CA TYR A 3 35.90 -22.14 25.12
C TYR A 3 36.15 -20.65 25.44
N LYS A 4 37.43 -20.24 25.53
CA LYS A 4 37.79 -18.83 25.78
C LYS A 4 37.55 -17.95 24.55
N THR A 5 37.80 -18.48 23.36
CA THR A 5 37.55 -17.77 22.09
C THR A 5 36.06 -17.59 21.80
N PHE A 6 35.22 -18.58 22.09
CA PHE A 6 33.76 -18.44 21.97
C PHE A 6 33.18 -17.38 22.91
N LYS A 7 33.65 -17.33 24.16
CA LYS A 7 33.20 -16.34 25.14
C LYS A 7 33.59 -14.92 24.73
N LEU A 8 34.77 -14.73 24.14
CA LEU A 8 35.22 -13.44 23.63
C LEU A 8 34.39 -12.97 22.42
N PHE A 9 34.11 -13.85 21.46
CA PHE A 9 33.22 -13.54 20.33
C PHE A 9 31.80 -13.18 20.77
N TYR A 10 31.25 -13.92 21.73
CA TYR A 10 29.94 -13.62 22.29
C TYR A 10 29.91 -12.27 23.00
N ILE A 11 30.95 -11.93 23.78
CA ILE A 11 31.05 -10.62 24.43
C ILE A 11 31.16 -9.50 23.39
N ILE A 12 32.00 -9.65 22.36
CA ILE A 12 32.11 -8.67 21.27
C ILE A 12 30.77 -8.52 20.53
N PHE A 13 30.04 -9.61 20.31
CA PHE A 13 28.74 -9.59 19.67
C PHE A 13 27.68 -8.86 20.52
N VAL A 14 27.59 -9.17 21.82
CA VAL A 14 26.68 -8.49 22.75
C VAL A 14 27.03 -7.01 22.90
N ILE A 15 28.32 -6.66 22.94
CA ILE A 15 28.78 -5.27 22.99
C ILE A 15 28.38 -4.52 21.71
N ASN A 16 28.52 -5.12 20.53
CA ASN A 16 28.10 -4.50 19.27
C ASN A 16 26.57 -4.31 19.20
N ILE A 17 25.78 -5.22 19.77
CA ILE A 17 24.32 -5.04 19.88
C ILE A 17 23.97 -3.88 20.81
N LEU A 18 24.70 -3.70 21.91
CA LEU A 18 24.48 -2.61 22.87
C LEU A 18 24.82 -1.21 22.32
N PHE A 19 25.61 -1.12 21.24
CA PHE A 19 25.97 0.15 20.59
C PHE A 19 25.02 0.59 19.48
N ILE A 20 23.89 -0.10 19.26
CA ILE A 20 22.84 0.39 18.36
C ILE A 20 22.10 1.53 19.07
N THR A 21 22.65 2.75 18.97
CA THR A 21 22.02 3.95 19.50
C THR A 21 20.85 4.37 18.61
N VAL A 22 19.62 4.18 19.09
CA VAL A 22 18.44 4.80 18.48
C VAL A 22 18.35 6.22 19.01
N LYS A 23 18.38 7.21 18.12
CA LYS A 23 18.13 8.60 18.50
C LYS A 23 16.64 8.88 18.32
N THR A 24 15.94 8.98 19.44
CA THR A 24 14.55 9.45 19.51
C THR A 24 14.55 10.96 19.73
N LYS A 25 13.77 11.72 18.97
CA LYS A 25 13.59 13.16 19.24
C LYS A 25 12.17 13.60 18.96
N ASP A 26 11.63 14.41 19.87
CA ASP A 26 10.36 15.09 19.68
C ASP A 26 10.49 16.19 18.64
N ILE A 27 9.53 16.21 17.72
CA ILE A 27 9.47 17.13 16.58
C ILE A 27 8.36 18.13 16.85
N ASN A 28 8.72 19.42 16.83
CA ASN A 28 7.77 20.50 17.03
C ASN A 28 7.64 21.41 15.81
N SER A 29 8.47 21.19 14.78
CA SER A 29 8.50 22.00 13.57
C SER A 29 9.06 21.24 12.35
N GLU A 30 8.79 21.77 11.15
CA GLU A 30 9.44 21.31 9.91
C GLU A 30 10.98 21.39 10.01
N ALA A 31 11.51 22.45 10.61
CA ALA A 31 12.94 22.64 10.77
C ALA A 31 13.58 21.51 11.62
N ASP A 32 12.89 20.98 12.63
CA ASP A 32 13.37 19.84 13.41
C ASP A 32 13.51 18.58 12.56
N ILE A 33 12.54 18.32 11.68
CA ILE A 33 12.58 17.20 10.73
C ILE A 33 13.80 17.36 9.83
N LEU A 34 13.91 18.51 9.14
CA LEU A 34 14.99 18.79 8.20
C LEU A 34 16.37 18.69 8.87
N ASN A 35 16.50 19.20 10.09
CA ASN A 35 17.77 19.12 10.82
C ASN A 35 18.16 17.68 11.17
N LEU A 36 17.20 16.83 11.54
CA LEU A 36 17.46 15.45 11.95
C LEU A 36 17.71 14.51 10.78
N ILE A 37 16.92 14.62 9.70
CA ILE A 37 17.11 13.78 8.53
C ILE A 37 18.46 14.07 7.85
N ASN A 38 19.04 15.27 8.05
CA ASN A 38 20.32 15.68 7.50
C ASN A 38 21.55 15.27 8.34
N ILE A 39 21.37 14.62 9.51
CA ILE A 39 22.49 14.18 10.37
C ILE A 39 23.20 12.98 9.75
N LYS A 40 24.53 13.09 9.57
CA LYS A 40 25.38 12.01 9.06
C LYS A 40 25.78 11.02 10.15
N GLY A 41 25.99 9.76 9.76
CA GLY A 41 26.56 8.71 10.61
C GLY A 41 25.56 8.03 11.56
N GLN A 42 24.26 8.33 11.43
CA GLN A 42 23.22 7.73 12.24
C GLN A 42 22.55 6.59 11.46
N SER A 43 22.61 5.35 11.96
CA SER A 43 21.98 4.21 11.30
C SER A 43 20.46 4.17 11.50
N ASN A 44 19.98 4.48 12.71
CA ASN A 44 18.57 4.41 13.08
C ASN A 44 18.05 5.74 13.61
N LEU A 45 16.93 6.23 13.07
CA LEU A 45 16.30 7.49 13.48
C LEU A 45 14.83 7.27 13.82
N GLU A 46 14.38 7.85 14.93
CA GLU A 46 12.97 7.88 15.33
C GLU A 46 12.52 9.32 15.56
N LEU A 47 11.52 9.74 14.78
CA LEU A 47 10.90 11.06 14.82
C LEU A 47 9.55 10.95 15.54
N ASN A 48 9.42 11.60 16.69
CA ASN A 48 8.18 11.61 17.47
C ASN A 48 7.36 12.86 17.12
N ILE A 49 6.20 12.66 16.48
CA ILE A 49 5.28 13.71 16.05
C ILE A 49 4.10 13.74 17.02
N ASN A 50 4.04 14.71 17.93
CA ASN A 50 2.96 14.79 18.94
C ASN A 50 2.02 15.97 18.74
N SER A 51 2.15 16.64 17.60
CA SER A 51 1.38 17.82 17.22
C SER A 51 1.14 17.82 15.71
N ILE A 52 0.48 18.87 15.23
CA ILE A 52 0.38 19.17 13.80
C ILE A 52 1.67 19.87 13.38
N ILE A 53 2.34 19.32 12.37
CA ILE A 53 3.54 19.88 11.75
C ILE A 53 3.20 20.23 10.31
N ASP A 54 3.20 21.52 10.00
CA ASP A 54 3.06 22.01 8.63
C ASP A 54 4.41 21.87 7.89
N ILE A 55 4.39 21.25 6.70
CA ILE A 55 5.55 21.05 5.83
C ILE A 55 5.33 21.85 4.54
N ASN A 56 6.24 22.77 4.24
CA ASN A 56 6.01 23.76 3.18
C ASN A 56 6.47 23.29 1.80
N ASN A 57 7.42 22.37 1.76
CA ASN A 57 8.04 21.89 0.52
C ASN A 57 8.10 20.36 0.49
N ASP A 58 8.55 19.80 -0.64
CA ASP A 58 8.96 18.41 -0.68
C ASP A 58 9.97 18.08 0.42
N CYS A 59 9.80 16.93 1.04
CA CYS A 59 10.70 16.42 2.07
C CYS A 59 11.40 15.17 1.53
N LYS A 60 12.58 15.35 0.95
CA LYS A 60 13.40 14.26 0.43
C LYS A 60 14.40 13.78 1.48
N ILE A 61 14.32 12.49 1.81
CA ILE A 61 15.21 11.83 2.77
C ILE A 61 16.31 11.11 1.98
N ASP A 62 17.46 11.78 1.84
CA ASP A 62 18.59 11.35 1.02
C ASP A 62 19.82 10.89 1.82
N ASN A 63 19.72 10.84 3.14
CA ASN A 63 20.72 10.25 4.02
C ASN A 63 20.52 8.75 4.18
N THR A 64 21.62 8.06 4.49
CA THR A 64 21.63 6.63 4.69
C THR A 64 21.10 6.28 6.07
N PHE A 65 20.02 5.51 6.11
CA PHE A 65 19.45 4.94 7.33
C PHE A 65 19.22 3.44 7.12
N ASP A 66 19.62 2.63 8.09
CA ASP A 66 19.15 1.25 8.17
C ASP A 66 17.65 1.26 8.53
N LYS A 67 17.23 2.14 9.44
CA LYS A 67 15.81 2.31 9.79
C LYS A 67 15.43 3.76 10.11
N LEU A 68 14.33 4.21 9.52
CA LEU A 68 13.67 5.47 9.87
C LEU A 68 12.25 5.18 10.37
N SER A 69 11.94 5.67 11.57
CA SER A 69 10.60 5.58 12.17
C SER A 69 10.01 6.97 12.37
N ILE A 70 8.75 7.15 11.96
CA ILE A 70 7.96 8.35 12.22
C ILE A 70 6.75 7.92 13.04
N VAL A 71 6.70 8.33 14.29
CA VAL A 71 5.76 7.80 15.28
C VAL A 71 4.97 8.96 15.87
N GLY A 72 3.65 8.85 15.82
CA GLY A 72 2.75 9.73 16.55
C GLY A 72 2.13 9.09 17.78
N ASN A 73 1.39 9.91 18.52
CA ASN A 73 0.57 9.44 19.63
C ASN A 73 -0.73 8.81 19.12
N ASN A 74 -1.43 9.50 18.22
CA ASN A 74 -2.65 9.04 17.56
C ASN A 74 -2.88 9.85 16.27
N LYS A 75 -3.76 9.34 15.39
CA LYS A 75 -4.04 9.93 14.09
C LYS A 75 -4.73 11.30 14.17
N GLU A 76 -5.44 11.60 15.27
CA GLU A 76 -6.21 12.83 15.43
C GLU A 76 -5.34 14.03 15.85
N SER A 77 -4.29 13.82 16.62
CA SER A 77 -3.42 14.89 17.14
C SER A 77 -2.03 14.95 16.51
N SER A 78 -1.54 13.82 15.98
CA SER A 78 -0.22 13.74 15.35
C SER A 78 -0.39 13.81 13.83
N ILE A 79 -0.14 14.96 13.24
CA ILE A 79 -0.41 15.20 11.82
C ILE A 79 0.83 15.79 11.13
N LEU A 80 1.31 15.12 10.10
CA LEU A 80 2.22 15.71 9.12
C LEU A 80 1.38 16.28 7.98
N LYS A 81 1.35 17.60 7.84
CA LYS A 81 0.49 18.29 6.88
C LYS A 81 1.33 19.07 5.88
N PHE A 82 1.36 18.63 4.64
CA PHE A 82 1.94 19.40 3.56
C PHE A 82 1.01 20.56 3.22
N THR A 83 1.54 21.78 3.17
CA THR A 83 0.72 22.98 2.87
C THR A 83 0.33 23.05 1.40
N ASN A 84 1.15 22.46 0.52
CA ASN A 84 0.81 22.14 -0.87
C ASN A 84 0.57 20.63 -0.99
N ASN A 85 -0.61 20.25 -1.48
CA ASN A 85 -1.02 18.85 -1.63
C ASN A 85 -0.27 18.10 -2.76
N GLU A 86 0.50 18.80 -3.59
CA GLU A 86 1.41 18.19 -4.57
C GLU A 86 2.74 17.77 -3.93
N ASN A 87 3.10 18.33 -2.77
CA ASN A 87 4.35 18.02 -2.13
C ASN A 87 4.39 16.57 -1.61
N THR A 88 5.59 16.02 -1.56
CA THR A 88 5.84 14.61 -1.32
C THR A 88 6.85 14.39 -0.20
N LEU A 89 6.56 13.46 0.71
CA LEU A 89 7.54 12.83 1.57
C LEU A 89 8.21 11.70 0.79
N TYR A 90 9.44 11.95 0.34
CA TYR A 90 10.19 11.08 -0.56
C TYR A 90 11.25 10.31 0.20
N PHE A 91 11.15 8.98 0.22
CA PHE A 91 12.16 8.09 0.78
C PHE A 91 13.03 7.50 -0.34
N THR A 92 14.30 7.90 -0.40
CA THR A 92 15.26 7.34 -1.35
C THR A 92 15.65 5.90 -0.99
N GLU A 93 16.28 5.18 -1.93
CA GLU A 93 16.84 3.83 -1.71
C GLU A 93 17.89 3.75 -0.58
N LYS A 94 18.38 4.89 -0.09
CA LYS A 94 19.32 4.98 1.03
C LYS A 94 18.68 4.70 2.39
N VAL A 95 17.35 4.70 2.46
CA VAL A 95 16.59 4.29 3.65
C VAL A 95 16.13 2.85 3.46
N LYS A 96 16.70 1.89 4.20
CA LYS A 96 16.35 0.48 4.00
C LYS A 96 14.98 0.14 4.57
N GLU A 97 14.76 0.48 5.84
CA GLU A 97 13.50 0.22 6.56
C GLU A 97 12.78 1.51 6.92
N ILE A 98 11.48 1.55 6.65
CA ILE A 98 10.61 2.68 6.96
C ILE A 98 9.46 2.19 7.82
N LYS A 99 9.22 2.86 8.94
CA LYS A 99 8.04 2.64 9.78
C LYS A 99 7.31 3.97 10.01
N ILE A 100 6.03 4.03 9.66
CA ILE A 100 5.15 5.15 9.99
C ILE A 100 4.02 4.61 10.86
N LYS A 101 3.79 5.21 12.02
CA LYS A 101 2.85 4.68 13.01
C LYS A 101 2.05 5.75 13.73
N ASN A 102 0.76 5.48 13.96
CA ASN A 102 -0.13 6.23 14.85
C ASN A 102 -0.20 7.75 14.54
N LEU A 103 -0.30 8.13 13.27
CA LEU A 103 -0.37 9.53 12.86
C LEU A 103 -1.18 9.69 11.58
N SER A 104 -1.52 10.93 11.23
CA SER A 104 -2.09 11.30 9.93
C SER A 104 -1.07 11.96 9.03
N ILE A 105 -1.13 11.67 7.73
CA ILE A 105 -0.36 12.35 6.70
C ILE A 105 -1.35 12.98 5.71
N ILE A 106 -1.25 14.30 5.54
CA ILE A 106 -1.96 15.04 4.50
C ILE A 106 -0.89 15.49 3.50
N GLY A 107 -0.76 14.76 2.39
CA GLY A 107 0.32 14.90 1.41
C GLY A 107 0.75 13.56 0.84
N ASN A 108 1.67 13.58 -0.12
CA ASN A 108 2.03 12.38 -0.88
C ASN A 108 3.17 11.60 -0.24
N LEU A 109 3.20 10.29 -0.46
CA LEU A 109 4.29 9.38 -0.07
C LEU A 109 4.92 8.78 -1.32
N TYR A 110 6.26 8.76 -1.36
CA TYR A 110 7.00 8.07 -2.41
C TYR A 110 8.09 7.17 -1.83
N PHE A 111 8.10 5.91 -2.28
CA PHE A 111 9.07 4.90 -1.85
C PHE A 111 9.94 4.44 -3.01
N ASP A 112 11.24 4.70 -2.95
CA ASP A 112 12.21 4.29 -3.97
C ASP A 112 13.05 3.11 -3.48
N ASN A 113 12.74 1.91 -3.96
CA ASN A 113 13.52 0.68 -3.72
C ASN A 113 13.86 0.40 -2.24
N ASN A 114 13.01 0.86 -1.32
CA ASN A 114 13.14 0.56 0.10
C ASN A 114 12.85 -0.93 0.35
N VAL A 115 13.59 -1.54 1.28
CA VAL A 115 13.54 -2.98 1.52
C VAL A 115 12.27 -3.37 2.28
N ASN A 116 11.96 -2.62 3.34
CA ASN A 116 10.84 -2.91 4.23
C ASN A 116 10.08 -1.62 4.56
N ILE A 117 8.78 -1.60 4.28
CA ILE A 117 7.90 -0.47 4.58
C ILE A 117 6.74 -0.95 5.44
N VAL A 118 6.49 -0.28 6.56
CA VAL A 118 5.38 -0.58 7.46
C VAL A 118 4.61 0.68 7.79
N LEU A 119 3.36 0.76 7.34
CA LEU A 119 2.39 1.77 7.75
C LEU A 119 1.38 1.12 8.71
N GLU A 120 1.36 1.56 9.96
CA GLU A 120 0.60 0.93 11.04
C GLU A 120 -0.28 1.96 11.76
N SER A 121 -1.60 1.81 11.69
CA SER A 121 -2.57 2.74 12.29
C SER A 121 -2.36 4.19 11.82
N VAL A 122 -2.26 4.35 10.49
CA VAL A 122 -2.00 5.65 9.83
C VAL A 122 -3.23 6.08 9.03
N SER A 123 -3.58 7.37 9.10
CA SER A 123 -4.53 7.99 8.17
C SER A 123 -3.77 8.72 7.06
N ILE A 124 -4.12 8.51 5.80
CA ILE A 124 -3.42 9.13 4.67
C ILE A 124 -4.45 9.82 3.78
N SER A 125 -4.27 11.12 3.58
CA SER A 125 -4.93 11.90 2.54
C SER A 125 -3.87 12.37 1.56
N GLY A 126 -3.69 11.62 0.47
CA GLY A 126 -2.54 11.80 -0.43
C GLY A 126 -2.49 10.78 -1.54
N ASN A 127 -1.44 10.80 -2.35
CA ASN A 127 -1.06 9.68 -3.20
C ASN A 127 0.02 8.83 -2.52
N ILE A 128 0.02 7.53 -2.79
CA ILE A 128 1.08 6.62 -2.37
C ILE A 128 1.67 6.00 -3.62
N ASP A 129 2.92 6.28 -3.91
CA ASP A 129 3.59 5.78 -5.11
C ASP A 129 4.92 5.11 -4.75
N SER A 130 5.40 4.26 -5.66
CA SER A 130 6.62 3.51 -5.45
C SER A 130 7.33 3.12 -6.74
N ASN A 131 8.64 2.98 -6.61
CA ASN A 131 9.51 2.35 -7.60
C ASN A 131 10.18 1.12 -6.96
N PHE A 132 9.82 -0.08 -7.42
CA PHE A 132 10.34 -1.34 -6.85
C PHE A 132 10.95 -2.29 -7.89
N ASP A 133 11.53 -1.72 -8.94
CA ASP A 133 12.18 -2.46 -10.02
C ASP A 133 13.33 -3.36 -9.52
N ASN A 134 14.06 -2.93 -8.48
CA ASN A 134 15.29 -3.58 -8.04
C ASN A 134 15.14 -4.34 -6.72
N LYS A 135 14.54 -3.71 -5.70
CA LYS A 135 14.52 -4.26 -4.33
C LYS A 135 13.26 -3.85 -3.56
N ASN A 136 12.48 -4.85 -3.15
CA ASN A 136 11.52 -4.72 -2.06
C ASN A 136 11.22 -6.11 -1.50
N GLU A 137 11.46 -6.30 -0.22
CA GLU A 137 11.14 -7.55 0.45
C GLU A 137 9.73 -7.53 1.02
N ASN A 138 9.23 -6.37 1.47
CA ASN A 138 7.97 -6.27 2.20
C ASN A 138 7.38 -4.84 2.24
N VAL A 139 6.08 -4.70 1.97
CA VAL A 139 5.26 -3.49 2.17
C VAL A 139 4.02 -3.87 2.97
N LYS A 140 3.85 -3.34 4.19
CA LYS A 140 2.73 -3.65 5.06
C LYS A 140 1.86 -2.43 5.33
N LEU A 141 0.56 -2.56 5.06
CA LEU A 141 -0.48 -1.58 5.38
C LEU A 141 -1.43 -2.21 6.41
N ILE A 142 -1.31 -1.81 7.68
CA ILE A 142 -2.05 -2.41 8.79
C ILE A 142 -2.88 -1.34 9.49
N ASN A 143 -4.19 -1.55 9.59
CA ASN A 143 -5.12 -0.56 10.16
C ASN A 143 -4.98 0.82 9.50
N VAL A 144 -4.72 0.86 8.18
CA VAL A 144 -4.59 2.11 7.43
C VAL A 144 -5.97 2.59 7.02
N ILE A 145 -6.19 3.91 7.11
CA ILE A 145 -7.33 4.58 6.50
C ILE A 145 -6.76 5.49 5.41
N TYR A 146 -7.18 5.27 4.17
CA TYR A 146 -6.74 6.03 3.02
C TYR A 146 -7.92 6.75 2.37
N GLU A 147 -7.73 8.03 2.09
CA GLU A 147 -8.67 8.85 1.33
C GLU A 147 -7.92 9.56 0.20
N ALA A 148 -8.43 9.48 -1.03
CA ALA A 148 -7.85 10.20 -2.15
C ALA A 148 -7.88 11.73 -1.91
N SER A 149 -6.72 12.39 -1.99
CA SER A 149 -6.59 13.84 -1.80
C SER A 149 -6.70 14.62 -3.12
N SER A 150 -6.65 15.95 -3.05
CA SER A 150 -7.07 16.93 -4.07
C SER A 150 -6.29 16.98 -5.40
N PHE A 151 -5.31 16.11 -5.65
CA PHE A 151 -4.52 16.12 -6.88
C PHE A 151 -4.73 14.85 -7.72
N GLN A 152 -4.92 15.03 -9.02
CA GLN A 152 -5.30 13.97 -9.94
C GLN A 152 -4.11 13.07 -10.33
N LYS A 153 -4.30 11.74 -10.24
CA LYS A 153 -3.34 10.72 -10.68
C LYS A 153 -4.04 9.63 -11.47
N ASN A 154 -3.27 8.88 -12.26
CA ASN A 154 -3.77 7.65 -12.89
C ASN A 154 -4.26 6.68 -11.81
N ASN A 155 -3.38 6.28 -10.90
CA ASN A 155 -3.76 5.51 -9.73
C ASN A 155 -3.41 6.29 -8.47
N CYS A 156 -4.34 6.30 -7.52
CA CYS A 156 -4.18 7.00 -6.24
C CYS A 156 -3.16 6.30 -5.33
N ILE A 157 -3.14 4.96 -5.38
CA ILE A 157 -2.12 4.12 -4.78
C ILE A 157 -1.48 3.27 -5.88
N ASN A 158 -0.15 3.33 -5.98
CA ASN A 158 0.64 2.53 -6.91
C ASN A 158 1.78 1.84 -6.17
N LEU A 159 1.61 0.55 -5.91
CA LEU A 159 2.53 -0.26 -5.12
C LEU A 159 3.04 -1.48 -5.90
N GLY A 160 4.30 -1.80 -5.71
CA GLY A 160 4.90 -3.10 -6.04
C GLY A 160 5.49 -3.76 -4.78
N GLY A 161 6.45 -4.68 -4.96
CA GLY A 161 7.04 -5.39 -3.83
C GLY A 161 6.08 -6.41 -3.19
N ASN A 162 6.51 -7.15 -2.17
CA ASN A 162 5.59 -8.08 -1.49
C ASN A 162 4.65 -7.27 -0.59
N THR A 163 3.42 -7.06 -1.04
CA THR A 163 2.46 -6.19 -0.36
C THR A 163 1.50 -7.00 0.52
N GLU A 164 1.34 -6.60 1.78
CA GLU A 164 0.37 -7.13 2.74
C GLU A 164 -0.52 -6.01 3.27
N ILE A 165 -1.83 -6.13 3.08
CA ILE A 165 -2.86 -5.22 3.54
C ILE A 165 -3.73 -5.94 4.55
N LYS A 166 -3.94 -5.33 5.72
CA LYS A 166 -4.73 -5.94 6.79
C LYS A 166 -5.57 -4.91 7.52
N ASN A 167 -6.84 -5.23 7.74
CA ASN A 167 -7.77 -4.41 8.54
C ASN A 167 -7.82 -2.93 8.09
N SER A 168 -7.67 -2.69 6.79
CA SER A 168 -7.49 -1.34 6.25
C SER A 168 -8.68 -0.91 5.40
N LYS A 169 -8.86 0.41 5.23
CA LYS A 169 -9.96 1.00 4.45
C LYS A 169 -9.41 1.99 3.44
N PHE A 170 -9.85 1.88 2.19
CA PHE A 170 -9.39 2.70 1.09
C PHE A 170 -10.59 3.32 0.37
N TYR A 171 -10.60 4.64 0.28
CA TYR A 171 -11.67 5.42 -0.34
C TYR A 171 -11.12 6.17 -1.55
N GLY A 172 -11.65 5.83 -2.72
CA GLY A 172 -11.36 6.49 -3.98
C GLY A 172 -12.09 7.81 -4.14
N SER A 173 -11.80 8.48 -5.25
CA SER A 173 -12.53 9.65 -5.71
C SER A 173 -12.34 9.82 -7.21
N SER A 174 -12.91 10.87 -7.78
CA SER A 174 -12.73 11.24 -9.20
C SER A 174 -11.29 11.65 -9.54
N LEU A 175 -10.42 11.77 -8.54
CA LEU A 175 -9.01 12.10 -8.69
C LEU A 175 -8.16 10.88 -9.04
N CYS A 176 -8.70 9.66 -8.85
CA CYS A 176 -8.11 8.41 -9.31
C CYS A 176 -8.62 8.09 -10.73
N GLN A 177 -7.91 8.53 -11.77
CA GLN A 177 -8.41 8.47 -13.16
C GLN A 177 -8.60 7.04 -13.66
N GLU A 178 -7.65 6.17 -13.36
CA GLU A 178 -7.67 4.76 -13.74
C GLU A 178 -8.28 3.92 -12.65
N ARG A 179 -7.67 3.88 -11.45
CA ARG A 179 -8.12 3.06 -10.32
C ARG A 179 -7.66 3.62 -8.97
N LEU A 180 -8.36 3.25 -7.90
CA LEU A 180 -7.96 3.55 -6.54
C LEU A 180 -6.60 2.92 -6.21
N PHE A 181 -6.43 1.62 -6.46
CA PHE A 181 -5.24 0.86 -6.09
C PHE A 181 -4.68 0.08 -7.28
N ASN A 182 -3.40 0.25 -7.56
CA ASN A 182 -2.65 -0.52 -8.55
C ASN A 182 -1.52 -1.30 -7.88
N PHE A 183 -1.53 -2.62 -8.06
CA PHE A 183 -0.45 -3.52 -7.68
C PHE A 183 0.30 -4.03 -8.93
N ASN A 184 1.61 -3.78 -9.00
CA ASN A 184 2.49 -4.34 -10.04
C ASN A 184 3.45 -5.37 -9.43
N GLY A 185 3.18 -6.65 -9.71
CA GLY A 185 3.92 -7.77 -9.17
C GLY A 185 5.21 -8.13 -9.91
N LEU A 186 5.44 -7.60 -11.14
CA LEU A 186 6.62 -7.90 -11.97
C LEU A 186 6.94 -9.40 -12.12
N ASN A 187 5.92 -10.28 -12.06
CA ASN A 187 6.01 -11.75 -12.06
C ASN A 187 6.83 -12.33 -10.90
N LYS A 188 7.09 -11.53 -9.86
CA LYS A 188 7.99 -11.87 -8.76
C LYS A 188 7.29 -11.72 -7.41
N TYR A 189 6.55 -10.64 -7.23
CA TYR A 189 6.02 -10.23 -5.95
C TYR A 189 4.62 -10.76 -5.68
N ASN A 190 4.35 -10.94 -4.40
CA ASN A 190 3.07 -11.42 -3.88
C ASN A 190 2.22 -10.26 -3.38
N PHE A 191 0.90 -10.44 -3.41
CA PHE A 191 -0.07 -9.51 -2.82
C PHE A 191 -0.98 -10.28 -1.88
N LYS A 192 -1.17 -9.73 -0.69
CA LYS A 192 -2.08 -10.28 0.32
C LYS A 192 -2.99 -9.15 0.82
N ALA A 193 -4.31 -9.34 0.78
CA ALA A 193 -5.26 -8.44 1.42
C ALA A 193 -6.22 -9.23 2.31
N GLU A 194 -6.37 -8.82 3.56
CA GLU A 194 -7.22 -9.47 4.56
C GLU A 194 -8.10 -8.46 5.30
N ASN A 195 -9.38 -8.79 5.50
CA ASN A 195 -10.30 -8.01 6.34
C ASN A 195 -10.32 -6.51 6.00
N SER A 196 -10.26 -6.19 4.72
CA SER A 196 -10.03 -4.82 4.24
C SER A 196 -11.13 -4.37 3.29
N TYR A 197 -11.37 -3.06 3.25
CA TYR A 197 -12.46 -2.43 2.52
C TYR A 197 -11.92 -1.51 1.44
N PHE A 198 -12.44 -1.62 0.23
CA PHE A 198 -12.11 -0.78 -0.91
C PHE A 198 -13.39 -0.19 -1.49
N SER A 199 -13.48 1.13 -1.57
CA SER A 199 -14.60 1.82 -2.19
C SER A 199 -14.13 2.74 -3.30
N GLY A 200 -14.76 2.64 -4.46
CA GLY A 200 -14.56 3.58 -5.55
C GLY A 200 -15.29 4.92 -5.37
N GLU A 201 -16.17 5.02 -4.36
CA GLU A 201 -17.08 6.15 -4.13
C GLU A 201 -17.86 6.57 -5.40
N TYR A 202 -18.23 5.57 -6.22
CA TYR A 202 -18.83 5.70 -7.55
C TYR A 202 -18.04 6.55 -8.55
N HIS A 203 -16.76 6.78 -8.28
CA HIS A 203 -15.92 7.66 -9.09
C HIS A 203 -14.78 6.94 -9.79
N CYS A 204 -14.31 5.81 -9.26
CA CYS A 204 -13.26 5.03 -9.89
C CYS A 204 -13.39 3.51 -9.61
N PRO A 205 -12.70 2.66 -10.37
CA PRO A 205 -12.54 1.24 -10.05
C PRO A 205 -11.65 1.03 -8.80
N CYS A 206 -11.83 -0.09 -8.10
CA CYS A 206 -11.10 -0.34 -6.85
C CYS A 206 -9.66 -0.83 -7.07
N LEU A 207 -9.47 -2.04 -7.60
CA LEU A 207 -8.16 -2.71 -7.55
C LEU A 207 -7.71 -3.19 -8.94
N ASN A 208 -6.43 -2.98 -9.27
CA ASN A 208 -5.75 -3.69 -10.35
C ASN A 208 -4.55 -4.47 -9.83
N ILE A 209 -4.39 -5.66 -10.39
CA ILE A 209 -3.32 -6.60 -10.08
C ILE A 209 -2.71 -7.02 -11.41
N ASP A 210 -1.49 -6.59 -11.68
CA ASP A 210 -0.72 -6.99 -12.85
C ASP A 210 0.48 -7.85 -12.44
N LYS A 211 0.71 -8.95 -13.17
CA LYS A 211 1.90 -9.81 -13.06
C LYS A 211 2.19 -10.25 -11.62
N GLY A 212 1.15 -10.63 -10.90
CA GLY A 212 1.23 -11.12 -9.53
C GLY A 212 1.70 -12.56 -9.43
N ASN A 213 2.74 -12.83 -8.64
CA ASN A 213 3.25 -14.20 -8.48
C ASN A 213 2.28 -15.08 -7.67
N ASN A 214 1.91 -14.66 -6.45
CA ASN A 214 0.81 -15.25 -5.70
C ASN A 214 -0.04 -14.14 -5.07
N ILE A 215 -1.34 -14.19 -5.35
CA ILE A 215 -2.31 -13.20 -4.94
C ILE A 215 -3.34 -13.87 -4.04
N TYR A 216 -3.52 -13.32 -2.84
CA TYR A 216 -4.47 -13.82 -1.85
C TYR A 216 -5.32 -12.67 -1.32
N ILE A 217 -6.62 -12.73 -1.56
CA ILE A 217 -7.60 -11.75 -1.08
C ILE A 217 -8.63 -12.51 -0.26
N ASP A 218 -8.85 -12.10 0.99
CA ASP A 218 -9.67 -12.84 1.92
C ASP A 218 -10.46 -11.93 2.84
N SER A 219 -11.77 -12.18 2.97
CA SER A 219 -12.65 -11.40 3.84
C SER A 219 -12.61 -9.89 3.51
N CYS A 220 -12.53 -9.55 2.22
CA CYS A 220 -12.49 -8.17 1.75
C CYS A 220 -13.84 -7.72 1.17
N SER A 221 -14.12 -6.42 1.23
CA SER A 221 -15.28 -5.80 0.57
C SER A 221 -14.83 -4.83 -0.51
N PHE A 222 -15.45 -4.91 -1.67
CA PHE A 222 -15.28 -4.00 -2.80
C PHE A 222 -16.64 -3.38 -3.12
N GLU A 223 -16.76 -2.07 -2.92
CA GLU A 223 -18.05 -1.37 -2.97
C GLU A 223 -18.00 -0.12 -3.83
N ASN A 224 -19.17 0.31 -4.31
CA ASN A 224 -19.37 1.59 -4.99
C ASN A 224 -18.33 1.84 -6.08
N ALA A 225 -18.05 0.84 -6.90
CA ALA A 225 -16.97 0.92 -7.89
C ALA A 225 -17.54 1.30 -9.26
N TYR A 226 -16.91 2.25 -9.94
CA TYR A 226 -17.33 2.70 -11.27
C TYR A 226 -16.18 2.67 -12.27
N SER A 227 -16.34 1.95 -13.37
CA SER A 227 -15.41 1.90 -14.50
C SER A 227 -16.05 2.59 -15.71
N SER A 228 -15.50 3.74 -16.12
CA SER A 228 -15.98 4.51 -17.26
C SER A 228 -15.57 3.89 -18.60
N VAL A 229 -16.05 4.44 -19.72
CA VAL A 229 -15.63 4.05 -21.08
C VAL A 229 -14.12 4.13 -21.30
N ASN A 230 -13.44 5.04 -20.59
CA ASN A 230 -12.00 5.24 -20.72
C ASN A 230 -11.20 4.24 -19.88
N ASN A 231 -11.82 3.62 -18.88
CA ASN A 231 -11.16 2.68 -17.99
C ASN A 231 -11.20 1.28 -18.60
N THR A 232 -10.07 0.58 -18.57
CA THR A 232 -10.04 -0.79 -19.08
C THR A 232 -10.41 -1.80 -17.98
N GLY A 233 -11.25 -2.78 -18.35
CA GLY A 233 -11.64 -3.90 -17.51
C GLY A 233 -12.62 -3.56 -16.39
N GLY A 234 -12.70 -4.47 -15.42
CA GLY A 234 -13.72 -4.50 -14.37
C GLY A 234 -13.60 -3.43 -13.32
N ALA A 235 -14.73 -2.98 -12.78
CA ALA A 235 -14.80 -1.93 -11.77
C ALA A 235 -14.36 -2.42 -10.37
N GLY A 236 -14.70 -3.66 -9.99
CA GLY A 236 -14.24 -4.24 -8.71
C GLY A 236 -12.74 -4.54 -8.72
N ILE A 237 -12.35 -5.68 -9.29
CA ILE A 237 -10.95 -6.09 -9.41
C ILE A 237 -10.63 -6.44 -10.86
N LYS A 238 -9.53 -5.88 -11.37
CA LYS A 238 -8.90 -6.29 -12.61
C LYS A 238 -7.64 -7.10 -12.30
N ILE A 239 -7.53 -8.29 -12.90
CA ILE A 239 -6.42 -9.21 -12.69
C ILE A 239 -5.82 -9.58 -14.04
N LEU A 240 -4.51 -9.38 -14.17
CA LEU A 240 -3.73 -9.67 -15.37
C LEU A 240 -2.55 -10.56 -15.01
N ASN A 241 -2.28 -11.61 -15.81
CA ASN A 241 -1.03 -12.39 -15.75
C ASN A 241 -0.65 -12.89 -14.34
N SER A 242 -1.64 -13.29 -13.53
CA SER A 242 -1.45 -13.57 -12.10
C SER A 242 -1.95 -14.94 -11.69
N LYS A 243 -1.46 -15.46 -10.56
CA LYS A 243 -2.08 -16.58 -9.84
C LYS A 243 -2.83 -16.05 -8.64
N THR A 244 -4.15 -16.20 -8.64
CA THR A 244 -5.03 -15.51 -7.68
C THR A 244 -6.00 -16.44 -6.98
N ASN A 245 -6.15 -16.22 -5.67
CA ASN A 245 -7.16 -16.82 -4.81
C ASN A 245 -7.95 -15.71 -4.11
N ILE A 246 -9.27 -15.69 -4.28
CA ILE A 246 -10.19 -14.74 -3.63
C ILE A 246 -11.20 -15.53 -2.81
N ARG A 247 -11.31 -15.22 -1.52
CA ARG A 247 -12.17 -15.96 -0.59
C ARG A 247 -13.01 -15.05 0.29
N TYR A 248 -14.20 -15.51 0.65
CA TYR A 248 -15.07 -14.87 1.65
C TYR A 248 -15.25 -13.35 1.44
N SER A 249 -15.24 -12.90 0.18
CA SER A 249 -15.20 -11.48 -0.16
C SER A 249 -16.51 -11.04 -0.79
N ASN A 250 -16.88 -9.79 -0.53
CA ASN A 250 -18.12 -9.18 -1.01
C ASN A 250 -17.86 -8.14 -2.10
N PHE A 251 -18.74 -8.10 -3.10
CA PHE A 251 -18.76 -7.16 -4.21
C PHE A 251 -20.15 -6.54 -4.31
N THR A 252 -20.30 -5.28 -3.92
CA THR A 252 -21.61 -4.60 -3.88
C THR A 252 -21.58 -3.29 -4.69
N ASP A 253 -22.67 -3.01 -5.41
CA ASP A 253 -22.87 -1.73 -6.11
C ASP A 253 -21.74 -1.39 -7.07
N ILE A 254 -21.47 -2.30 -8.01
CA ILE A 254 -20.36 -2.20 -8.96
C ILE A 254 -20.90 -2.00 -10.38
N VAL A 255 -20.49 -0.92 -11.03
CA VAL A 255 -20.91 -0.57 -12.39
C VAL A 255 -19.70 -0.43 -13.30
N SER A 256 -19.68 -1.20 -14.38
CA SER A 256 -18.65 -1.11 -15.40
C SER A 256 -19.27 -0.87 -16.77
N VAL A 257 -18.86 0.19 -17.46
CA VAL A 257 -19.28 0.42 -18.84
C VAL A 257 -18.66 -0.63 -19.76
N ASN A 258 -17.37 -0.88 -19.59
CA ASN A 258 -16.64 -1.92 -20.32
C ASN A 258 -16.80 -3.29 -19.65
N LYS A 259 -16.29 -4.34 -20.29
CA LYS A 259 -16.32 -5.72 -19.77
C LYS A 259 -15.78 -5.82 -18.34
N GLY A 260 -16.44 -6.61 -17.51
CA GLY A 260 -15.86 -7.19 -16.30
C GLY A 260 -16.34 -6.66 -14.95
N GLY A 261 -17.57 -6.14 -14.83
CA GLY A 261 -18.29 -5.81 -13.58
C GLY A 261 -17.49 -5.91 -12.27
N ALA A 262 -17.73 -6.97 -11.48
CA ALA A 262 -17.01 -7.24 -10.23
C ALA A 262 -15.57 -7.72 -10.46
N LEU A 263 -15.37 -8.62 -11.44
CA LEU A 263 -14.09 -9.24 -11.74
C LEU A 263 -13.82 -9.18 -13.24
N TYR A 264 -12.63 -8.72 -13.60
CA TYR A 264 -12.07 -8.85 -14.93
C TYR A 264 -10.80 -9.68 -14.89
N LEU A 265 -10.77 -10.73 -15.69
CA LEU A 265 -9.71 -11.72 -15.74
C LEU A 265 -9.12 -11.76 -17.16
N ASP A 266 -7.82 -11.52 -17.30
CA ASP A 266 -7.13 -11.62 -18.59
C ASP A 266 -5.75 -12.25 -18.45
N ASN A 267 -5.45 -13.21 -19.33
CA ASN A 267 -4.22 -14.01 -19.33
C ASN A 267 -3.84 -14.57 -17.95
N ILE A 268 -4.81 -15.12 -17.21
CA ILE A 268 -4.60 -15.57 -15.83
C ILE A 268 -3.81 -16.90 -15.79
N ASN A 269 -2.82 -17.00 -14.90
CA ASN A 269 -2.04 -18.23 -14.71
C ASN A 269 -2.84 -19.29 -13.93
N SER A 270 -3.61 -18.87 -12.94
CA SER A 270 -4.54 -19.70 -12.15
C SER A 270 -5.51 -18.79 -11.38
N PHE A 271 -6.77 -19.19 -11.26
CA PHE A 271 -7.78 -18.45 -10.52
C PHE A 271 -8.61 -19.38 -9.64
N LEU A 272 -8.77 -19.02 -8.36
CA LEU A 272 -9.70 -19.66 -7.45
C LEU A 272 -10.58 -18.58 -6.79
N ALA A 273 -11.88 -18.80 -6.82
CA ALA A 273 -12.86 -18.00 -6.12
C ALA A 273 -13.69 -18.92 -5.20
N ASP A 274 -13.85 -18.52 -3.94
CA ASP A 274 -14.51 -19.33 -2.91
C ASP A 274 -15.36 -18.45 -2.00
N HIS A 275 -16.64 -18.77 -1.82
CA HIS A 275 -17.58 -18.00 -1.00
C HIS A 275 -17.57 -16.48 -1.32
N LEU A 276 -17.77 -16.13 -2.59
CA LEU A 276 -17.95 -14.74 -2.98
C LEU A 276 -19.43 -14.34 -2.88
N GLU A 277 -19.68 -13.16 -2.32
CA GLU A 277 -20.99 -12.52 -2.37
C GLU A 277 -20.95 -11.39 -3.41
N VAL A 278 -21.93 -11.36 -4.32
CA VAL A 278 -21.95 -10.42 -5.45
C VAL A 278 -23.35 -9.84 -5.60
N ASN A 279 -23.51 -8.57 -5.25
CA ASN A 279 -24.81 -7.88 -5.16
C ASN A 279 -24.80 -6.61 -6.01
N ASN A 280 -25.84 -6.38 -6.81
CA ASN A 280 -26.00 -5.19 -7.64
C ASN A 280 -24.76 -4.86 -8.50
N VAL A 281 -24.35 -5.82 -9.34
CA VAL A 281 -23.19 -5.69 -10.22
C VAL A 281 -23.62 -5.68 -11.67
N THR A 282 -23.23 -4.64 -12.42
CA THR A 282 -23.59 -4.44 -13.83
C THR A 282 -22.36 -4.25 -14.71
N SER A 283 -22.38 -4.88 -15.90
CA SER A 283 -21.43 -4.65 -17.00
C SER A 283 -22.25 -4.34 -18.26
N PHE A 284 -22.00 -3.24 -18.95
CA PHE A 284 -22.75 -2.90 -20.17
C PHE A 284 -22.26 -3.68 -21.39
N GLU A 285 -20.94 -3.92 -21.50
CA GLU A 285 -20.40 -4.86 -22.47
C GLU A 285 -20.42 -6.30 -21.94
N LEU A 286 -20.91 -7.23 -22.75
CA LEU A 286 -20.93 -8.68 -22.46
C LEU A 286 -19.52 -9.24 -22.36
N VAL A 287 -19.30 -10.11 -21.37
CA VAL A 287 -18.07 -10.88 -21.17
C VAL A 287 -18.18 -12.19 -21.94
N ASP A 288 -17.17 -12.51 -22.77
CA ASP A 288 -16.91 -13.89 -23.18
C ASP A 288 -16.34 -14.63 -21.97
N ILE A 289 -17.20 -15.29 -21.18
CA ILE A 289 -16.78 -16.06 -20.00
C ILE A 289 -15.96 -17.31 -20.40
N ILE A 290 -15.92 -17.67 -21.68
CA ILE A 290 -15.38 -18.95 -22.15
C ILE A 290 -14.34 -18.69 -23.22
N ASN A 291 -13.07 -18.67 -22.84
CA ASN A 291 -12.03 -19.15 -23.75
C ASN A 291 -10.80 -19.80 -23.09
N ASN A 292 -10.65 -19.87 -21.76
CA ASN A 292 -9.51 -20.62 -21.17
C ASN A 292 -9.62 -21.09 -19.69
N ILE A 293 -10.79 -21.15 -19.04
CA ILE A 293 -10.89 -21.67 -17.66
C ILE A 293 -11.54 -23.06 -17.64
N LEU A 294 -10.70 -24.09 -17.66
CA LEU A 294 -11.08 -25.48 -17.41
C LEU A 294 -10.63 -25.83 -15.98
N HIS A 295 -11.39 -25.40 -14.96
CA HIS A 295 -11.62 -26.05 -13.66
C HIS A 295 -12.24 -25.07 -12.63
N PHE A 296 -13.43 -25.45 -12.11
CA PHE A 296 -14.10 -24.97 -10.88
C PHE A 296 -14.41 -23.47 -10.71
N LEU A 297 -15.49 -22.99 -11.34
CA LEU A 297 -16.27 -21.85 -10.83
C LEU A 297 -17.62 -22.40 -10.32
N LYS A 298 -17.82 -22.41 -8.99
CA LYS A 298 -19.15 -22.50 -8.38
C LYS A 298 -19.60 -21.08 -8.04
N PHE A 299 -20.41 -20.48 -8.91
CA PHE A 299 -21.18 -19.30 -8.51
C PHE A 299 -22.44 -19.78 -7.76
N TYR A 300 -22.62 -19.34 -6.53
CA TYR A 300 -23.96 -19.25 -5.94
C TYR A 300 -24.45 -17.83 -6.22
N ILE A 301 -25.16 -17.66 -7.33
CA ILE A 301 -25.94 -16.44 -7.57
C ILE A 301 -27.24 -16.63 -6.79
N ILE A 302 -27.40 -15.89 -5.70
CA ILE A 302 -28.68 -15.78 -5.00
C ILE A 302 -29.37 -14.55 -5.60
N TYR A 303 -30.50 -14.77 -6.27
CA TYR A 303 -31.38 -13.72 -6.82
C TYR A 303 -32.28 -13.14 -5.74
#